data_AF-A0A264Y6N1-F1
#
_entry.id   AF-A0A264Y6N1-F1
#
_cell.length_a   1.000
_cell.length_b   1.000
_cell.length_c   1.000
_cell.angle_alpha   90.00
_cell.angle_beta   90.00
_cell.angle_gamma   90.00
#
_symmetry.space_group_name_H-M   'P 1'
#
loop_
_entity.id
_entity.type
_entity.pdbx_description
1 polymer ?
#
loop_
_entity_poly.entity_id
_entity_poly.type
_entity_poly.pdbx_seq_one_letter_code
_entity_poly.pdbx_strand_id
1 'polypeptide(L)' 'MAEKKSRAEAWQDKYDALCAYVKVHRQFPDKKKEESRGLLNWWKYNKKRIKQGKMDQRRIEMLQKLSDMRDEAYIKF' A
#
# COMPACT_ATOMS: atom_id res chain seq x y z
N MET A 1 -15.76 -12.20 -21.77
CA MET A 1 -14.55 -12.93 -21.31
C MET A 1 -13.92 -12.09 -20.21
N ALA A 2 -13.82 -12.59 -18.98
CA ALA A 2 -13.18 -11.81 -17.91
C ALA A 2 -11.66 -11.88 -18.10
N GLU A 3 -11.06 -10.79 -18.56
CA GLU A 3 -9.61 -10.67 -18.72
C GLU A 3 -8.95 -10.94 -17.36
N LYS A 4 -8.07 -11.95 -17.30
CA LYS A 4 -7.29 -12.24 -16.10
C LYS A 4 -6.30 -11.10 -15.87
N LYS A 5 -6.61 -10.19 -14.93
CA LYS A 5 -5.65 -9.19 -14.45
C LYS A 5 -4.34 -9.88 -14.05
N SER A 6 -3.23 -9.40 -14.59
CA SER A 6 -1.89 -9.83 -14.18
C SER A 6 -1.67 -9.54 -12.70
N ARG A 7 -0.80 -10.33 -12.05
CA ARG A 7 -0.38 -10.10 -10.66
C ARG A 7 0.22 -8.71 -10.47
N ALA A 8 0.82 -8.13 -11.51
CA ALA A 8 1.33 -6.77 -11.50
C ALA A 8 0.20 -5.74 -11.49
N GLU A 9 -0.84 -5.93 -12.30
CA GLU A 9 -2.01 -5.06 -12.36
C GLU A 9 -2.81 -5.11 -11.06
N ALA A 10 -3.02 -6.32 -10.50
CA ALA A 10 -3.67 -6.46 -9.20
C ALA A 10 -2.88 -5.79 -8.07
N TRP A 11 -1.55 -5.77 -8.15
CA TRP A 11 -0.71 -5.03 -7.19
C TRP A 11 -0.87 -3.52 -7.37
N GLN A 12 -0.88 -3.05 -8.62
CA GLN A 12 -1.04 -1.64 -8.95
C GLN A 12 -2.42 -1.09 -8.54
N ASP A 13 -3.49 -1.88 -8.73
CA ASP A 13 -4.86 -1.59 -8.31
C ASP A 13 -4.94 -1.37 -6.79
N LYS A 14 -4.30 -2.25 -6.00
CA LYS A 14 -4.22 -2.10 -4.54
C LYS A 14 -3.39 -0.89 -4.11
N TYR A 15 -2.31 -0.61 -4.82
CA TYR A 15 -1.49 0.58 -4.58
C TYR A 15 -2.29 1.86 -4.84
N ASP A 16 -2.99 1.93 -5.97
CA ASP A 16 -3.79 3.09 -6.36
C ASP A 16 -4.96 3.32 -5.39
N ALA A 17 -5.68 2.25 -5.04
CA ALA A 17 -6.77 2.31 -4.06
C ALA A 17 -6.28 2.81 -2.68
N LEU A 18 -5.11 2.36 -2.23
CA LEU A 18 -4.53 2.81 -0.97
C LEU A 18 -4.02 4.26 -1.07
N CYS A 19 -3.42 4.64 -2.20
CA CYS A 19 -2.98 6.00 -2.47
C CYS A 19 -4.16 6.99 -2.46
N ALA A 20 -5.24 6.66 -3.16
CA ALA A 20 -6.48 7.44 -3.19
C ALA A 20 -7.05 7.61 -1.77
N TYR A 21 -7.07 6.52 -0.99
CA TYR A 21 -7.52 6.59 0.41
C TYR A 21 -6.64 7.51 1.26
N VAL A 22 -5.32 7.36 1.18
CA VAL A 22 -4.36 8.19 1.93
C VAL A 22 -4.43 9.65 1.49
N LYS A 23 -4.64 9.93 0.21
CA LYS A 23 -4.80 11.29 -0.29
C LYS A 23 -6.04 11.99 0.27
N VAL A 24 -7.15 11.26 0.42
CA VAL A 24 -8.41 11.80 0.95
C VAL A 24 -8.39 11.89 2.49
N HIS A 25 -7.91 10.84 3.16
CA HIS A 25 -8.01 10.73 4.62
C HIS A 25 -6.73 11.13 5.37
N ARG A 26 -5.59 11.29 4.68
CA ARG A 26 -4.24 11.48 5.25
C ARG A 26 -3.83 10.44 6.30
N GLN A 27 -4.50 9.30 6.30
CA GLN A 27 -4.26 8.19 7.22
C GLN A 27 -4.51 6.86 6.51
N PHE A 28 -4.02 5.77 7.11
CA PHE A 28 -4.32 4.44 6.60
C PHE A 28 -5.74 3.97 6.96
N PRO A 29 -6.30 3.09 6.13
CA PRO A 29 -7.60 2.48 6.37
C PRO A 29 -7.68 1.79 7.74
N ASP A 30 -8.77 2.03 8.47
CA ASP A 30 -9.03 1.38 9.76
C ASP A 30 -9.64 -0.02 9.57
N LYS A 31 -9.44 -0.89 10.58
CA LYS A 31 -9.95 -2.27 10.62
C LYS A 31 -11.48 -2.38 10.64
N LYS A 32 -12.19 -1.30 11.02
CA LYS A 32 -13.66 -1.28 11.17
C LYS A 32 -14.40 -1.36 9.84
N LYS A 33 -13.84 -0.86 8.73
CA LYS A 33 -14.46 -0.95 7.40
C LYS A 33 -13.94 -2.20 6.68
N GLU A 34 -14.84 -3.04 6.19
CA GLU A 34 -14.48 -4.33 5.57
C GLU A 34 -13.62 -4.14 4.30
N GLU A 35 -13.99 -3.21 3.43
CA GLU A 35 -13.25 -2.85 2.22
C GLU A 35 -11.83 -2.30 2.55
N SER A 36 -11.70 -1.61 3.67
CA SER A 36 -10.46 -1.03 4.19
C SER A 36 -9.52 -2.09 4.80
N ARG A 37 -10.09 -3.18 5.35
CA ARG A 37 -9.33 -4.25 5.99
C ARG A 37 -8.42 -4.98 5.01
N GLY A 38 -8.87 -5.16 3.77
CA GLY A 38 -8.07 -5.75 2.69
C GLY A 38 -6.85 -4.91 2.32
N LEU A 39 -7.01 -3.59 2.20
CA LEU A 39 -5.93 -2.65 1.90
C LEU A 39 -4.90 -2.57 3.03
N LEU A 40 -5.36 -2.52 4.29
CA LEU A 40 -4.48 -2.51 5.45
C LEU A 40 -3.65 -3.80 5.55
N ASN A 41 -4.29 -4.96 5.35
CA ASN A 41 -3.59 -6.25 5.35
C ASN A 41 -2.58 -6.35 4.20
N TRP A 42 -2.94 -5.85 3.02
CA TRP A 42 -2.03 -5.78 1.88
C TRP A 42 -0.80 -4.92 2.20
N TRP A 43 -0.98 -3.73 2.79
CA TRP A 43 0.14 -2.88 3.22
C TRP A 43 1.05 -3.59 4.24
N LYS A 44 0.47 -4.23 5.27
CA LYS A 44 1.22 -4.98 6.29
C LYS A 44 2.03 -6.12 5.68
N TYR A 45 1.42 -6.86 4.76
CA TYR A 45 2.07 -7.95 4.03
C TYR A 45 3.27 -7.44 3.24
N ASN A 46 3.10 -6.33 2.49
CA ASN A 46 4.19 -5.75 1.72
C ASN A 46 5.31 -5.24 2.64
N LYS A 47 5.00 -4.53 3.74
CA LYS A 47 6.02 -4.10 4.71
C LYS A 47 6.82 -5.27 5.29
N LYS A 48 6.17 -6.39 5.60
CA LYS A 48 6.85 -7.62 6.03
C LYS A 48 7.78 -8.16 4.94
N ARG A 49 7.35 -8.15 3.68
CA ARG A 49 8.15 -8.60 2.53
C ARG A 49 9.37 -7.70 2.27
N ILE A 50 9.25 -6.39 2.47
CA ILE A 50 10.39 -5.44 2.42
C ILE A 50 11.41 -5.80 3.49
N LYS A 51 10.98 -5.98 4.74
CA LYS A 51 11.87 -6.40 5.84
C LYS A 51 12.56 -7.75 5.59
N GLN A 52 11.96 -8.61 4.79
CA GLN A 52 12.53 -9.90 4.41
C GLN A 52 13.48 -9.82 3.20
N GLY A 53 13.65 -8.65 2.57
CA GLY A 53 14.44 -8.51 1.34
C GLY A 53 13.82 -9.21 0.12
N LYS A 54 12.53 -9.57 0.17
CA LYS A 54 11.84 -10.33 -0.90
C LYS A 54 11.01 -9.43 -1.83
N MET A 55 11.39 -8.16 -1.93
CA MET A 55 10.67 -7.15 -2.71
C MET A 55 11.64 -6.40 -3.61
N ASP A 56 11.15 -6.06 -4.79
CA ASP A 56 11.87 -5.26 -5.78
C ASP A 56 12.03 -3.80 -5.30
N GLN A 57 13.20 -3.21 -5.60
CA GLN A 57 13.55 -1.83 -5.22
C GLN A 57 12.46 -0.83 -5.64
N ARG A 58 11.94 -0.95 -6.86
CA ARG A 58 10.91 -0.04 -7.38
C ARG A 58 9.64 -0.10 -6.54
N ARG A 59 9.23 -1.30 -6.10
CA ARG A 59 8.06 -1.48 -5.24
C ARG A 59 8.29 -0.96 -3.83
N ILE A 60 9.52 -1.09 -3.33
CA ILE A 60 9.92 -0.50 -2.04
C ILE A 60 9.76 1.01 -2.11
N GLU A 61 10.31 1.67 -3.13
CA GLU A 61 10.22 3.13 -3.30
C GLU A 61 8.78 3.61 -3.43
N MET A 62 7.92 2.90 -4.16
CA MET A 62 6.50 3.22 -4.25
C MET A 62 5.81 3.15 -2.88
N LEU A 63 6.03 2.07 -2.13
CA LEU A 63 5.44 1.90 -0.80
C LEU A 63 6.01 2.88 0.22
N GLN A 64 7.27 3.29 0.07
CA GLN A 64 7.91 4.32 0.87
C GLN A 64 7.23 5.66 0.63
N LYS A 65 7.11 6.10 -0.64
CA LYS A 65 6.36 7.31 -1.01
C LYS A 65 4.93 7.32 -0.48
N LEU A 66 4.24 6.18 -0.55
CA LEU A 66 2.89 6.04 0.00
C LEU A 66 2.87 6.15 1.53
N SER A 67 3.90 5.66 2.22
CA SER A 67 4.07 5.88 3.65
C SER A 67 4.33 7.35 3.96
N ASP A 68 5.21 8.01 3.20
CA ASP A 68 5.56 9.42 3.38
C ASP A 68 4.35 10.34 3.12
N MET A 69 3.45 9.99 2.19
CA MET A 69 2.19 10.70 1.95
C MET A 69 1.23 10.71 3.16
N ARG A 70 1.32 9.69 4.02
CA ARG A 70 0.60 9.68 5.32
C ARG A 70 1.39 10.47 6.37
N ASP A 71 2.70 10.51 6.22
CA ASP A 71 3.66 10.86 7.23
C ASP A 71 4.29 12.23 6.95
N GLU A 72 3.44 13.26 6.83
CA GLU A 72 3.86 14.66 6.97
C GLU A 72 4.23 15.00 8.45
N ALA A 73 4.40 13.97 9.30
CA ALA A 73 4.52 14.10 10.75
C ALA A 73 5.62 13.24 11.42
N TYR A 74 6.41 12.42 10.70
CA TYR A 74 7.39 11.55 11.35
C TYR A 74 8.60 11.16 10.48
N ILE A 75 9.35 12.16 10.01
CA ILE A 75 10.80 11.97 9.86
C ILE A 75 11.40 11.97 11.28
N LYS A 76 11.82 10.81 11.77
CA LYS A 76 12.89 10.72 12.76
C LYS A 76 13.96 9.75 12.25
N PHE A 77 15.14 10.35 12.09
CA PHE A 77 16.45 9.80 11.74
C PHE A 77 16.73 8.43 12.37
#